data_AF-A0AAX4IHE9-F1
#
_entry.id   AF-A0AAX4IHE9-F1
#
_cell.length_a   1.000
_cell.length_b   1.000
_cell.length_c   1.000
_cell.angle_alpha   90.00
_cell.angle_beta   90.00
_cell.angle_gamma   90.00
#
_symmetry.space_group_name_H-M   'P 1'
#
loop_
_entity.id
_entity.type
_entity.pdbx_description
1 polymer ?
#
loop_
_entity_poly.entity_id
_entity_poly.type
_entity_poly.pdbx_seq_one_letter_code
_entity_poly.pdbx_strand_id
1 'polypeptide(L)'
;MASNAKYAPAPTQDPDEASSYQAPPAYQAEPTAASDTDRLFGGGAPRSSEDDLPDDFKFGGSVAEATTDIRNQFIRKVYAILTVQLLVTGAVSALSFFSDGYKNWIQAHPGLVFASLIGAVVMMLLTFWKRKSYPTNLLFLSGFTLMEAYSISVIVSFYKAGIVLNAVFLTAGIFIFLTAFACQTKYDFTSWIPYLGGALWGLVLFGFMYMFFPYSSTGELVYGGIAALIFSAYILVDTQLIMRHHHVEEEIAAAISLYLDIINLFLAILRILNSQQNN
;
A
#
# COMPACT_ATOMS: atom_id res chain seq x y z
N MET A 1 10.56 64.53 -49.65
CA MET A 1 10.05 63.46 -50.52
C MET A 1 10.67 62.15 -50.07
N ALA A 2 9.91 61.28 -49.41
CA ALA A 2 10.37 59.96 -49.04
C ALA A 2 9.19 58.99 -49.20
N SER A 3 9.30 58.06 -50.15
CA SER A 3 8.47 56.85 -50.19
C SER A 3 9.09 55.86 -51.17
N ASN A 4 9.84 54.89 -50.65
CA ASN A 4 10.15 53.66 -51.37
C ASN A 4 9.62 52.51 -50.52
N ALA A 5 8.37 52.12 -50.77
CA ALA A 5 7.84 50.84 -50.34
C ALA A 5 7.59 50.00 -51.60
N LYS A 6 8.46 49.01 -51.85
CA LYS A 6 8.23 47.95 -52.83
C LYS A 6 7.11 47.05 -52.30
N TYR A 7 5.90 47.17 -52.84
CA TYR A 7 4.86 46.16 -52.66
C TYR A 7 5.05 45.07 -53.71
N ALA A 8 5.24 43.83 -53.27
CA ALA A 8 5.09 42.64 -54.10
C ALA A 8 3.71 42.02 -53.83
N PRO A 9 2.97 41.55 -54.85
CA PRO A 9 1.67 40.91 -54.65
C PRO A 9 1.80 39.58 -53.89
N ALA A 10 0.80 39.28 -53.07
CA ALA A 10 0.74 38.05 -52.28
C ALA A 10 0.53 36.81 -53.18
N PRO A 11 1.15 35.66 -52.87
CA PRO A 11 0.89 34.41 -53.58
C PRO A 11 -0.57 33.98 -53.42
N THR A 12 -1.21 33.56 -54.50
CA THR A 12 -2.64 33.15 -54.55
C THR A 12 -2.83 31.63 -54.54
N GLN A 13 -1.85 30.86 -54.07
CA GLN A 13 -1.89 29.40 -54.09
C GLN A 13 -2.15 28.88 -52.68
N ASP A 14 -3.27 28.17 -52.50
CA ASP A 14 -3.61 27.52 -51.23
C ASP A 14 -2.57 26.40 -50.96
N PRO A 15 -1.96 26.33 -49.76
CA PRO A 15 -0.94 25.32 -49.45
C PRO A 15 -1.44 23.87 -49.55
N ASP A 16 -2.75 23.69 -49.54
CA ASP A 16 -3.41 22.39 -49.42
C ASP A 16 -3.72 21.74 -50.78
N GLU A 17 -3.49 22.42 -51.91
CA GLU A 17 -3.88 21.91 -53.24
C GLU A 17 -2.95 20.82 -53.81
N ALA A 18 -1.86 20.49 -53.11
CA ALA A 18 -0.86 19.48 -53.56
C ALA A 18 -0.72 18.26 -52.62
N SER A 19 -1.65 18.04 -51.70
CA SER A 19 -1.63 16.86 -50.84
C SER A 19 -2.66 15.85 -51.32
N SER A 20 -2.21 14.84 -52.08
CA SER A 20 -3.03 13.67 -52.39
C SER A 20 -3.49 13.02 -51.08
N TYR A 21 -4.76 13.16 -50.75
CA TYR A 21 -5.35 12.56 -49.55
C TYR A 21 -5.31 11.03 -49.69
N GLN A 22 -4.36 10.38 -49.04
CA GLN A 22 -4.27 8.93 -49.00
C GLN A 22 -5.02 8.46 -47.76
N ALA A 23 -6.12 7.73 -47.95
CA ALA A 23 -6.90 7.20 -46.84
C ALA A 23 -6.02 6.29 -45.96
N PRO A 24 -6.10 6.39 -44.63
CA PRO A 24 -5.34 5.50 -43.75
C PRO A 24 -5.73 4.03 -44.02
N PRO A 25 -4.80 3.08 -43.83
CA PRO A 25 -5.08 1.66 -44.02
C PRO A 25 -6.27 1.21 -43.17
N ALA A 26 -7.10 0.32 -43.70
CA ALA A 26 -8.18 -0.28 -42.92
C ALA A 26 -7.58 -1.11 -41.78
N TYR A 27 -7.92 -0.77 -40.54
CA TYR A 27 -7.54 -1.55 -39.36
C TYR A 27 -8.13 -2.95 -39.49
N GLN A 28 -7.28 -3.97 -39.62
CA GLN A 28 -7.70 -5.35 -39.45
C GLN A 28 -7.93 -5.56 -37.96
N ALA A 29 -9.17 -5.88 -37.58
CA ALA A 29 -9.45 -6.36 -36.23
C ALA A 29 -8.76 -7.72 -36.05
N GLU A 30 -7.65 -7.74 -35.33
CA GLU A 30 -7.06 -9.00 -34.87
C GLU A 30 -8.06 -9.74 -33.95
N PRO A 31 -8.10 -11.08 -33.98
CA PRO A 31 -9.02 -11.86 -33.17
C PRO A 31 -8.56 -11.85 -31.70
N THR A 32 -8.97 -10.84 -30.94
CA THR A 32 -8.52 -10.58 -29.56
C THR A 32 -9.14 -11.49 -28.49
N ALA A 33 -10.12 -12.32 -28.82
CA ALA A 33 -10.86 -13.06 -27.79
C ALA A 33 -10.16 -14.33 -27.27
N ALA A 34 -9.22 -14.93 -28.01
CA ALA A 34 -8.61 -16.21 -27.64
C ALA A 34 -7.24 -16.08 -26.95
N SER A 35 -6.57 -14.92 -27.05
CA SER A 35 -5.20 -14.72 -26.57
C SER A 35 -5.09 -14.19 -25.14
N ASP A 36 -6.18 -13.69 -24.56
CA ASP A 36 -6.15 -13.05 -23.24
C ASP A 36 -6.19 -14.05 -22.06
N THR A 37 -6.68 -15.27 -22.28
CA THR A 37 -6.60 -16.35 -21.27
C THR A 37 -5.17 -16.88 -21.07
N ASP A 38 -4.34 -16.91 -22.12
CA ASP A 38 -2.93 -17.36 -22.01
C ASP A 38 -2.03 -16.32 -21.32
N ARG A 39 -2.40 -15.04 -21.39
CA ARG A 39 -1.73 -13.94 -20.68
C ARG A 39 -2.01 -13.94 -19.18
N LEU A 40 -3.06 -14.67 -18.73
CA LEU A 40 -3.51 -14.76 -17.34
C LEU A 40 -2.53 -15.56 -16.44
N PHE A 41 -1.68 -16.42 -17.02
CA PHE A 41 -0.76 -17.31 -16.28
C PHE A 41 0.73 -17.13 -16.64
N GLY A 42 1.12 -15.92 -17.07
CA GLY A 42 2.54 -15.55 -17.15
C GLY A 42 3.34 -16.14 -18.33
N GLY A 43 2.67 -16.63 -19.37
CA GLY A 43 3.31 -17.18 -20.58
C GLY A 43 3.46 -16.19 -21.75
N GLY A 44 3.07 -14.92 -21.59
CA GLY A 44 3.17 -13.93 -22.66
C GLY A 44 4.61 -13.43 -22.86
N ALA A 45 5.07 -13.38 -24.11
CA ALA A 45 6.33 -12.72 -24.47
C ALA A 45 6.34 -11.27 -23.93
N PRO A 46 7.49 -10.75 -23.44
CA PRO A 46 7.59 -9.36 -23.00
C PRO A 46 7.19 -8.44 -24.15
N ARG A 47 6.19 -7.59 -23.93
CA ARG A 47 5.71 -6.65 -24.94
C ARG A 47 6.85 -5.67 -25.28
N SER A 48 7.21 -5.56 -26.56
CA SER A 48 8.22 -4.63 -27.05
C SER A 48 7.61 -3.24 -27.23
N SER A 49 8.47 -2.23 -27.29
CA SER A 49 8.10 -0.81 -27.46
C SER A 49 7.34 -0.48 -28.76
N GLU A 50 7.18 -1.46 -29.65
CA GLU A 50 6.60 -1.34 -30.99
C GLU A 50 5.11 -1.69 -31.06
N ASP A 51 4.43 -1.94 -29.94
CA ASP A 51 2.95 -1.98 -29.93
C ASP A 51 2.43 -0.62 -30.42
N ASP A 52 1.62 -0.59 -31.49
CA ASP A 52 1.01 0.60 -32.14
C ASP A 52 -0.01 1.36 -31.27
N LEU A 53 0.11 1.24 -29.94
CA LEU A 53 -0.61 2.05 -28.96
C LEU A 53 0.19 3.36 -28.72
N PRO A 54 -0.45 4.54 -28.81
CA PRO A 54 0.20 5.80 -28.50
C PRO A 54 0.81 5.76 -27.09
N ASP A 55 2.03 6.28 -26.92
CA ASP A 55 2.76 6.24 -25.64
C ASP A 55 2.03 6.97 -24.49
N ASP A 56 1.07 7.84 -24.80
CA ASP A 56 0.15 8.47 -23.84
C ASP A 56 -0.80 7.46 -23.15
N PHE A 57 -0.98 6.26 -23.71
CA PHE A 57 -1.68 5.12 -23.09
C PHE A 57 -0.72 4.13 -22.42
N LYS A 58 0.61 4.30 -22.57
CA LYS A 58 1.63 3.38 -22.05
C LYS A 58 2.23 3.84 -20.72
N PHE A 59 2.15 5.13 -20.38
CA PHE A 59 2.57 5.64 -19.07
C PHE A 59 1.67 6.78 -18.59
N GLY A 60 0.66 6.44 -17.78
CA GLY A 60 -0.20 7.44 -17.14
C GLY A 60 -1.64 6.96 -17.00
N GLY A 61 -1.91 6.19 -15.96
CA GLY A 61 -3.29 5.90 -15.57
C GLY A 61 -3.30 5.55 -14.10
N SER A 62 -3.75 6.48 -13.27
CA SER A 62 -4.17 6.14 -11.91
C SER A 62 -5.18 4.98 -11.96
N VAL A 63 -5.33 4.23 -10.87
CA VAL A 63 -6.31 3.12 -10.79
C VAL A 63 -7.74 3.59 -11.13
N ALA A 64 -8.05 4.88 -10.94
CA ALA A 64 -9.31 5.48 -11.36
C ALA A 64 -9.50 5.55 -12.89
N GLU A 65 -8.43 5.76 -13.64
CA GLU A 65 -8.43 5.91 -15.12
C GLU A 65 -8.35 4.55 -15.84
N ALA A 66 -7.95 3.50 -15.13
CA ALA A 66 -7.84 2.15 -15.66
C ALA A 66 -9.21 1.51 -15.95
N THR A 67 -9.25 0.56 -16.89
CA THR A 67 -10.45 -0.24 -17.15
C THR A 67 -10.84 -1.05 -15.90
N THR A 68 -12.12 -1.39 -15.76
CA THR A 68 -12.65 -2.13 -14.60
C THR A 68 -11.88 -3.43 -14.35
N ASP A 69 -11.48 -4.14 -15.41
CA ASP A 69 -10.74 -5.39 -15.29
C ASP A 69 -9.33 -5.17 -14.70
N ILE A 70 -8.62 -4.15 -15.19
CA ILE A 70 -7.28 -3.78 -14.70
C ILE A 70 -7.36 -3.33 -13.23
N ARG A 71 -8.34 -2.48 -12.89
CA ARG A 71 -8.57 -2.05 -11.51
C ARG A 71 -8.84 -3.24 -10.58
N ASN A 72 -9.72 -4.15 -10.98
CA ASN A 72 -10.05 -5.34 -10.18
C ASN A 72 -8.82 -6.26 -10.00
N GLN A 73 -7.97 -6.39 -11.02
CA GLN A 73 -6.71 -7.13 -10.91
C GLN A 73 -5.74 -6.47 -9.93
N PHE A 74 -5.56 -5.14 -10.01
CA PHE A 74 -4.73 -4.38 -9.07
C PHE A 74 -5.21 -4.58 -7.63
N ILE A 75 -6.49 -4.33 -7.36
CA ILE A 75 -7.08 -4.48 -6.03
C ILE A 75 -6.90 -5.92 -5.54
N ARG A 76 -7.15 -6.93 -6.39
CA ARG A 76 -6.95 -8.34 -6.02
C ARG A 76 -5.51 -8.62 -5.61
N LYS A 77 -4.52 -8.09 -6.33
CA LYS A 77 -3.10 -8.27 -5.99
C LYS A 77 -2.76 -7.61 -4.64
N VAL A 78 -3.20 -6.37 -4.41
CA VAL A 78 -2.97 -5.65 -3.16
C VAL A 78 -3.50 -6.45 -1.97
N TYR A 79 -4.77 -6.86 -2.03
CA TYR A 79 -5.40 -7.61 -0.93
C TYR A 79 -4.86 -9.05 -0.81
N ALA A 80 -4.38 -9.67 -1.90
CA ALA A 80 -3.73 -10.97 -1.84
C ALA A 80 -2.38 -10.88 -1.10
N ILE A 81 -1.55 -9.90 -1.45
CA ILE A 81 -0.29 -9.62 -0.74
C ILE A 81 -0.58 -9.36 0.73
N LEU A 82 -1.51 -8.45 1.02
CA LEU A 82 -1.91 -8.11 2.39
C LEU A 82 -2.34 -9.35 3.18
N THR A 83 -3.18 -10.21 2.59
CA THR A 83 -3.67 -11.43 3.24
C THR A 83 -2.51 -12.36 3.60
N VAL A 84 -1.56 -12.55 2.68
CA VAL A 84 -0.36 -13.35 2.96
C VAL A 84 0.46 -12.73 4.09
N GLN A 85 0.65 -11.41 4.11
CA GLN A 85 1.39 -10.73 5.18
C GLN A 85 0.74 -10.91 6.55
N LEU A 86 -0.59 -10.78 6.64
CA LEU A 86 -1.35 -10.99 7.87
C LEU A 86 -1.32 -12.45 8.31
N LEU A 87 -1.44 -13.41 7.39
CA LEU A 87 -1.34 -14.84 7.71
C LEU A 87 0.05 -15.21 8.22
N VAL A 88 1.12 -14.72 7.59
CA VAL A 88 2.49 -14.92 8.08
C VAL A 88 2.67 -14.31 9.46
N THR A 89 2.19 -13.08 9.66
CA THR A 89 2.25 -12.40 10.97
C THR A 89 1.52 -13.19 12.05
N GLY A 90 0.30 -13.65 11.76
CA GLY A 90 -0.49 -14.47 12.67
C GLY A 90 0.16 -15.82 12.97
N ALA A 91 0.72 -16.49 11.96
CA ALA A 91 1.40 -17.78 12.12
C ALA A 91 2.65 -17.68 12.99
N VAL A 92 3.54 -16.70 12.72
CA VAL A 92 4.74 -16.47 13.54
C VAL A 92 4.35 -16.08 14.97
N SER A 93 3.34 -15.21 15.12
CA SER A 93 2.79 -14.85 16.43
C SER A 93 2.24 -16.05 17.19
N ALA A 94 1.54 -16.96 16.50
CA ALA A 94 0.96 -18.16 17.11
C ALA A 94 2.03 -19.12 17.68
N LEU A 95 3.23 -19.18 17.10
CA LEU A 95 4.34 -19.97 17.63
C LEU A 95 4.68 -19.58 19.07
N SER A 96 4.53 -18.30 19.43
CA SER A 96 4.77 -17.82 20.81
C SER A 96 3.77 -18.34 21.84
N PHE A 97 2.60 -18.83 21.40
CA PHE A 97 1.59 -19.43 22.28
C PHE A 97 1.63 -20.96 22.31
N PHE A 98 2.13 -21.60 21.24
CA PHE A 98 2.19 -23.06 21.15
C PHE A 98 3.54 -23.66 21.55
N SER A 99 4.60 -22.85 21.62
CA SER A 99 5.93 -23.32 21.99
C SER A 99 6.53 -22.47 23.11
N ASP A 100 6.59 -23.03 24.31
CA ASP A 100 7.26 -22.40 25.45
C ASP A 100 8.75 -22.16 25.18
N GLY A 101 9.41 -23.05 24.43
CA GLY A 101 10.81 -22.89 24.04
C GLY A 101 11.03 -21.66 23.17
N TYR A 102 10.19 -21.47 22.14
CA TYR A 102 10.26 -20.29 21.29
C TYR A 102 9.93 -19.01 22.07
N LYS A 103 8.88 -19.03 22.88
CA LYS A 103 8.48 -17.92 23.75
C LYS A 103 9.61 -17.47 24.68
N ASN A 104 10.21 -18.43 25.40
CA ASN A 104 11.31 -18.13 26.30
C ASN A 104 12.54 -17.59 25.56
N TRP A 105 12.83 -18.11 24.36
CA TRP A 105 13.95 -17.65 23.55
C TRP A 105 13.77 -16.20 23.07
N ILE A 106 12.61 -15.83 22.52
CA ILE A 106 12.37 -14.46 22.04
C ILE A 106 12.34 -13.45 23.20
N GLN A 107 11.85 -13.84 24.38
CA GLN A 107 11.84 -12.98 25.56
C GLN A 107 13.22 -12.82 26.20
N ALA A 108 14.08 -13.83 26.10
CA ALA A 108 15.46 -13.77 26.63
C ALA A 108 16.41 -12.94 25.76
N HIS A 109 16.07 -12.66 24.50
CA HIS A 109 16.93 -11.94 23.56
C HIS A 109 16.27 -10.65 23.04
N PRO A 110 15.99 -9.66 23.92
CA PRO A 110 15.30 -8.43 23.54
C PRO A 110 16.08 -7.62 22.48
N GLY A 111 17.41 -7.77 22.38
CA GLY A 111 18.20 -7.13 21.33
C GLY A 111 17.76 -7.53 19.90
N LEU A 112 17.22 -8.73 19.72
CA LEU A 112 16.77 -9.21 18.42
C LEU A 112 15.51 -8.48 17.93
N VAL A 113 14.67 -7.94 18.82
CA VAL A 113 13.51 -7.15 18.41
C VAL A 113 13.94 -5.82 17.77
N PHE A 114 15.02 -5.21 18.27
CA PHE A 114 15.56 -4.01 17.65
C PHE A 114 16.22 -4.32 16.31
N ALA A 115 16.92 -5.44 16.21
CA ALA A 115 17.48 -5.92 14.95
C ALA A 115 16.39 -6.20 13.91
N SER A 116 15.26 -6.79 14.30
CA SER A 116 14.14 -7.03 13.40
C SER A 116 13.41 -5.75 13.01
N LEU A 117 13.21 -4.79 13.92
CA LEU A 117 12.62 -3.50 13.59
C LEU A 117 13.47 -2.71 12.58
N ILE A 118 14.78 -2.62 12.82
CA ILE A 118 15.72 -1.98 11.88
C ILE A 118 15.74 -2.76 10.56
N GLY A 119 15.78 -4.09 10.63
CA GLY A 119 15.72 -4.97 9.47
C GLY A 119 14.46 -4.77 8.64
N ALA A 120 13.29 -4.64 9.26
CA ALA A 120 12.03 -4.37 8.60
C ALA A 120 12.09 -3.03 7.84
N VAL A 121 12.55 -1.96 8.48
CA VAL A 121 12.71 -0.64 7.83
C VAL A 121 13.68 -0.73 6.64
N VAL A 122 14.83 -1.39 6.80
CA VAL A 122 15.80 -1.57 5.71
C VAL A 122 15.17 -2.35 4.54
N MET A 123 14.50 -3.47 4.82
CA MET A 123 13.87 -4.30 3.79
C MET A 123 12.71 -3.56 3.10
N MET A 124 11.96 -2.74 3.82
CA MET A 124 10.94 -1.85 3.26
C MET A 124 11.58 -0.83 2.30
N LEU A 125 12.64 -0.14 2.71
CA LEU A 125 13.37 0.81 1.86
C LEU A 125 13.95 0.12 0.61
N LEU A 126 14.50 -1.07 0.76
CA LEU A 126 14.99 -1.87 -0.38
C LEU A 126 13.86 -2.28 -1.31
N THR A 127 12.68 -2.62 -0.78
CA THR A 127 11.47 -2.91 -1.56
C THR A 127 11.07 -1.70 -2.39
N PHE A 128 11.08 -0.50 -1.81
CA PHE A 128 10.79 0.74 -2.54
C PHE A 128 11.86 1.09 -3.58
N TRP A 129 13.14 0.89 -3.26
CA TRP A 129 14.23 1.13 -4.20
C TRP A 129 14.17 0.19 -5.41
N LYS A 130 13.85 -1.09 -5.17
CA LYS A 130 13.73 -2.13 -6.22
C LYS A 130 12.29 -2.40 -6.65
N ARG A 131 11.35 -1.46 -6.44
CA ARG A 131 9.92 -1.66 -6.69
C ARG A 131 9.57 -2.18 -8.09
N LYS A 132 10.32 -1.79 -9.12
CA LYS A 132 10.14 -2.21 -10.53
C LYS A 132 10.92 -3.49 -10.91
N SER A 133 11.69 -4.07 -10.00
CA SER A 133 12.59 -5.20 -10.28
C SER A 133 11.98 -6.50 -9.77
N TYR A 134 11.23 -7.20 -10.62
CA TYR A 134 10.70 -8.52 -10.33
C TYR A 134 11.75 -9.62 -10.59
N PRO A 135 11.90 -10.66 -9.75
CA PRO A 135 11.18 -10.93 -8.50
C PRO A 135 11.87 -10.36 -7.24
N THR A 136 12.91 -9.53 -7.39
CA THR A 136 13.69 -8.98 -6.27
C THR A 136 12.84 -8.17 -5.29
N ASN A 137 11.85 -7.41 -5.79
CA ASN A 137 10.88 -6.70 -4.96
C ASN A 137 10.10 -7.63 -4.00
N LEU A 138 9.71 -8.82 -4.44
CA LEU A 138 9.02 -9.81 -3.62
C LEU A 138 9.93 -10.44 -2.57
N LEU A 139 11.22 -10.60 -2.86
CA LEU A 139 12.20 -11.07 -1.89
C LEU A 139 12.40 -10.05 -0.75
N PHE A 140 12.48 -8.76 -1.08
CA PHE A 140 12.57 -7.73 -0.06
C PHE A 140 11.26 -7.56 0.71
N LEU A 141 10.11 -7.67 0.04
CA LEU A 141 8.79 -7.66 0.68
C LEU A 141 8.62 -8.82 1.66
N SER A 142 9.06 -10.03 1.29
CA SER A 142 8.97 -11.20 2.17
C SER A 142 9.88 -11.04 3.39
N GLY A 143 11.10 -10.54 3.21
CA GLY A 143 11.98 -10.23 4.33
C GLY A 143 11.44 -9.13 5.23
N PHE A 144 10.85 -8.06 4.68
CA PHE A 144 10.12 -7.05 5.46
C PHE A 144 9.02 -7.70 6.30
N THR A 145 8.18 -8.52 5.66
CA THR A 145 7.05 -9.20 6.31
C THR A 145 7.51 -10.13 7.43
N LEU A 146 8.60 -10.89 7.23
CA LEU A 146 9.14 -11.79 8.26
C LEU A 146 9.74 -11.04 9.45
N MET A 147 10.46 -9.95 9.19
CA MET A 147 11.04 -9.11 10.24
C MET A 147 9.95 -8.40 11.05
N GLU A 148 8.91 -7.91 10.40
CA GLU A 148 7.75 -7.33 11.07
C GLU A 148 6.97 -8.40 11.86
N ALA A 149 6.68 -9.54 11.24
CA ALA A 149 5.99 -10.67 11.88
C ALA A 149 6.73 -11.16 13.14
N TYR A 150 8.06 -11.22 13.10
CA TYR A 150 8.88 -11.52 14.26
C TYR A 150 8.70 -10.46 15.36
N SER A 151 8.79 -9.17 15.00
CA SER A 151 8.62 -8.07 15.96
C SER A 151 7.26 -8.13 16.66
N ILE A 152 6.19 -8.36 15.89
CA ILE A 152 4.83 -8.54 16.43
C ILE A 152 4.77 -9.78 17.31
N SER A 153 5.39 -10.90 16.92
CA SER A 153 5.45 -12.11 17.75
C SER A 153 6.09 -11.88 19.11
N VAL A 154 7.19 -11.11 19.17
CA VAL A 154 7.83 -10.72 20.43
C VAL A 154 6.84 -9.92 21.29
N ILE A 155 6.18 -8.90 20.71
CA ILE A 155 5.24 -8.06 21.44
C ILE A 155 4.10 -8.90 22.02
N VAL A 156 3.41 -9.69 21.21
CA VAL A 156 2.24 -10.45 21.66
C VAL A 156 2.58 -11.53 22.67
N SER A 157 3.83 -12.00 22.71
CA SER A 157 4.29 -13.01 23.68
C SER A 157 4.17 -12.55 25.14
N PHE A 158 4.14 -11.23 25.38
CA PHE A 158 3.97 -10.61 26.69
C PHE A 158 2.50 -10.42 27.09
N TYR A 159 1.55 -10.72 26.19
CA TYR A 159 0.12 -10.59 26.44
C TYR A 159 -0.51 -11.96 26.64
N LYS A 160 -1.65 -11.99 27.35
CA LYS A 160 -2.46 -13.20 27.46
C LYS A 160 -3.10 -13.51 26.10
N ALA A 161 -3.06 -14.78 25.68
CA ALA A 161 -3.59 -15.22 24.39
C ALA A 161 -5.06 -14.78 24.14
N GLY A 162 -5.90 -14.78 25.18
CA GLY A 162 -7.29 -14.30 25.07
C GLY A 162 -7.40 -12.82 24.71
N ILE A 163 -6.53 -11.95 25.24
CA ILE A 163 -6.50 -10.52 24.89
C ILE A 163 -6.08 -10.36 23.43
N VAL A 164 -5.05 -11.10 23.02
CA VAL A 164 -4.51 -11.06 21.66
C VAL A 164 -5.58 -11.49 20.65
N LEU A 165 -6.29 -12.58 20.93
CA LEU A 165 -7.37 -13.06 20.07
C LEU A 165 -8.52 -12.04 19.95
N ASN A 166 -8.93 -11.43 21.06
CA ASN A 166 -9.93 -10.36 21.07
C ASN A 166 -9.48 -9.16 20.23
N ALA A 167 -8.21 -8.75 20.34
CA ALA A 167 -7.65 -7.67 19.55
C ALA A 167 -7.65 -8.01 18.05
N VAL A 168 -7.32 -9.24 17.66
CA VAL A 168 -7.39 -9.70 16.27
C VAL A 168 -8.81 -9.58 15.72
N PHE A 169 -9.82 -10.10 16.42
CA PHE A 169 -11.21 -10.03 15.97
C PHE A 169 -11.73 -8.59 15.85
N LEU A 170 -11.41 -7.74 16.82
CA LEU A 170 -11.83 -6.34 16.82
C LEU A 170 -11.16 -5.56 15.69
N THR A 171 -9.85 -5.77 15.47
CA THR A 171 -9.10 -5.15 14.36
C THR A 171 -9.67 -5.58 13.02
N ALA A 172 -9.94 -6.89 12.82
CA ALA A 172 -10.53 -7.39 11.59
C ALA A 172 -11.92 -6.78 11.34
N GLY A 173 -12.76 -6.69 12.37
CA GLY A 173 -14.08 -6.06 12.29
C GLY A 173 -14.00 -4.59 11.89
N ILE A 174 -13.13 -3.81 12.54
CA ILE A 174 -12.92 -2.39 12.21
C ILE A 174 -12.36 -2.25 10.78
N PHE A 175 -11.35 -3.03 10.42
CA PHE A 175 -10.74 -2.96 9.10
C PHE A 175 -11.75 -3.26 7.98
N ILE A 176 -12.54 -4.32 8.12
CA ILE A 176 -13.59 -4.68 7.14
C ILE A 176 -14.64 -3.58 7.06
N PHE A 177 -15.10 -3.06 8.19
CA PHE A 177 -16.09 -1.98 8.24
C PHE A 177 -15.57 -0.71 7.55
N LEU A 178 -14.37 -0.25 7.91
CA LEU A 178 -13.77 0.96 7.36
C LEU A 178 -13.44 0.81 5.87
N THR A 179 -12.91 -0.34 5.46
CA THR A 179 -12.68 -0.66 4.05
C THR A 179 -13.98 -0.56 3.26
N ALA A 180 -15.05 -1.24 3.72
CA ALA A 180 -16.35 -1.20 3.05
C ALA A 180 -16.94 0.22 3.01
N PHE A 181 -16.79 0.99 4.10
CA PHE A 181 -17.24 2.37 4.17
C PHE A 181 -16.46 3.28 3.21
N ALA A 182 -15.13 3.16 3.16
CA ALA A 182 -14.26 3.91 2.24
C ALA A 182 -14.61 3.62 0.77
N CYS A 183 -14.98 2.38 0.45
CA CYS A 183 -15.42 1.99 -0.89
C CYS A 183 -16.75 2.62 -1.32
N GLN A 184 -17.67 2.83 -0.38
CA GLN A 184 -19.04 3.29 -0.67
C GLN A 184 -19.20 4.80 -0.55
N THR A 185 -18.39 5.45 0.29
CA THR A 185 -18.52 6.86 0.57
C THR A 185 -18.09 7.76 -0.60
N LYS A 186 -18.81 8.87 -0.76
CA LYS A 186 -18.46 9.94 -1.70
C LYS A 186 -17.50 10.96 -1.08
N TYR A 187 -17.36 10.96 0.24
CA TYR A 187 -16.42 11.82 0.93
C TYR A 187 -14.99 11.43 0.56
N ASP A 188 -14.16 12.41 0.25
CA ASP A 188 -12.77 12.22 -0.09
C ASP A 188 -11.90 12.35 1.16
N PHE A 189 -11.53 11.20 1.73
CA PHE A 189 -10.62 11.12 2.86
C PHE A 189 -9.17 11.39 2.45
N THR A 190 -8.79 11.29 1.18
CA THR A 190 -7.38 11.48 0.76
C THR A 190 -6.85 12.88 1.08
N SER A 191 -7.73 13.87 1.17
CA SER A 191 -7.42 15.21 1.68
C SER A 191 -6.91 15.22 3.14
N TRP A 192 -7.05 14.12 3.89
CA TRP A 192 -6.61 14.02 5.28
C TRP A 192 -5.12 13.66 5.45
N ILE A 193 -4.43 13.24 4.37
CA ILE A 193 -3.02 12.82 4.37
C ILE A 193 -2.09 13.77 5.16
N PRO A 194 -2.08 15.10 4.95
CA PRO A 194 -1.16 15.98 5.68
C PRO A 194 -1.46 16.04 7.19
N TYR A 195 -2.74 15.99 7.58
CA TYR A 195 -3.13 15.99 8.98
C TYR A 195 -2.76 14.67 9.66
N LEU A 196 -2.99 13.54 8.99
CA LEU A 196 -2.61 12.23 9.47
C LEU A 196 -1.09 12.10 9.58
N GLY A 197 -0.33 12.62 8.60
CA GLY A 197 1.13 12.67 8.67
C GLY A 197 1.64 13.44 9.89
N GLY A 198 1.03 14.60 10.19
CA GLY A 198 1.34 15.36 11.41
C GLY A 198 0.97 14.60 12.69
N ALA A 199 -0.20 13.95 12.71
CA ALA A 199 -0.67 13.15 13.84
C ALA A 199 0.24 11.94 14.09
N LEU A 200 0.70 11.27 13.04
CA LEU A 200 1.65 10.15 13.12
C LEU A 200 2.99 10.60 13.73
N TRP A 201 3.55 11.72 13.27
CA TRP A 201 4.76 12.27 13.88
C TRP A 201 4.55 12.64 15.35
N GLY A 202 3.40 13.21 15.70
CA GLY A 202 3.02 13.44 17.09
C GLY A 202 2.98 12.15 17.92
N LEU A 203 2.40 11.07 17.36
CA LEU A 203 2.35 9.76 17.98
C LEU A 203 3.76 9.17 18.20
N VAL A 204 4.63 9.27 17.20
CA VAL A 204 6.02 8.81 17.27
C VAL A 204 6.81 9.59 18.32
N LEU A 205 6.72 10.92 18.33
CA LEU A 205 7.41 11.76 19.32
C LEU A 205 6.92 11.49 20.74
N PHE A 206 5.61 11.33 20.92
CA PHE A 206 5.03 11.00 22.22
C PHE A 206 5.42 9.58 22.66
N GLY A 207 5.42 8.61 21.75
CA GLY A 207 5.91 7.24 22.00
C GLY A 207 7.41 7.22 22.36
N PHE A 208 8.23 8.06 21.73
CA PHE A 208 9.63 8.25 22.09
C PHE A 208 9.77 8.86 23.48
N MET A 209 8.97 9.88 23.79
CA MET A 209 8.94 10.50 25.12
C MET A 209 8.60 9.45 26.20
N TYR A 210 7.65 8.55 25.92
CA TYR A 210 7.29 7.43 26.79
C TYR A 210 8.44 6.46 27.11
N MET A 211 9.57 6.50 26.39
CA MET A 211 10.76 5.72 26.76
C MET A 211 11.45 6.26 28.03
N PHE A 212 11.28 7.55 28.34
CA PHE A 212 12.03 8.24 29.41
C PHE A 212 11.20 8.58 30.65
N PHE A 213 9.87 8.53 30.57
CA PHE A 213 8.97 8.93 31.66
C PHE A 213 8.17 7.75 32.22
N PRO A 214 7.88 7.74 33.54
CA PRO A 214 7.12 6.68 34.19
C PRO A 214 5.65 6.67 33.76
N TYR A 215 5.08 5.46 33.71
CA TYR A 215 3.78 5.18 33.10
C TYR A 215 2.61 5.33 34.09
N SER A 216 1.48 5.82 33.59
CA SER A 216 0.18 5.64 34.23
C SER A 216 -0.73 4.79 33.34
N SER A 217 -1.56 3.94 33.94
CA SER A 217 -2.50 3.10 33.20
C SER A 217 -3.45 3.93 32.32
N THR A 218 -3.86 5.11 32.80
CA THR A 218 -4.65 6.08 32.03
C THR A 218 -3.89 6.59 30.80
N GLY A 219 -2.58 6.86 30.92
CA GLY A 219 -1.75 7.30 29.82
C GLY A 219 -1.61 6.26 28.71
N GLU A 220 -1.52 4.97 29.05
CA GLU A 220 -1.48 3.88 28.07
C GLU A 220 -2.80 3.74 27.32
N LEU A 221 -3.93 3.85 28.04
CA LEU A 221 -5.26 3.81 27.45
C LEU A 221 -5.49 4.97 26.49
N VAL A 222 -5.13 6.20 26.89
CA VAL A 222 -5.26 7.39 26.04
C VAL A 222 -4.38 7.27 24.79
N TYR A 223 -3.13 6.86 24.95
CA TYR A 223 -2.24 6.64 23.80
C TYR A 223 -2.80 5.58 22.84
N GLY A 224 -3.25 4.45 23.38
CA GLY A 224 -3.87 3.39 22.58
C GLY A 224 -5.12 3.88 21.84
N GLY A 225 -5.98 4.64 22.51
CA GLY A 225 -7.19 5.22 21.91
C GLY A 225 -6.87 6.18 20.77
N ILE A 226 -5.93 7.10 20.96
CA ILE A 226 -5.48 8.04 19.93
C ILE A 226 -4.85 7.29 18.76
N ALA A 227 -3.97 6.33 19.03
CA ALA A 227 -3.37 5.48 18.00
C ALA A 227 -4.44 4.76 17.16
N ALA A 228 -5.41 4.13 17.82
CA ALA A 228 -6.49 3.40 17.15
C ALA A 228 -7.31 4.30 16.22
N LEU A 229 -7.61 5.54 16.65
CA LEU A 229 -8.31 6.52 15.80
C LEU A 229 -7.48 6.96 14.60
N ILE A 230 -6.19 7.23 14.81
CA ILE A 230 -5.26 7.64 13.73
C ILE A 230 -5.14 6.54 12.68
N PHE A 231 -4.84 5.30 13.09
CA PHE A 231 -4.68 4.19 12.14
C PHE A 231 -6.00 3.76 11.52
N SER A 232 -7.14 3.94 12.20
CA SER A 232 -8.46 3.80 11.57
C SER A 232 -8.67 4.84 10.46
N ALA A 233 -8.26 6.09 10.67
CA ALA A 233 -8.34 7.13 9.65
C ALA A 233 -7.38 6.86 8.49
N TYR A 234 -6.16 6.35 8.76
CA TYR A 234 -5.26 5.90 7.71
C TYR A 234 -5.86 4.78 6.87
N ILE A 235 -6.50 3.75 7.46
CA ILE A 235 -7.20 2.70 6.69
C ILE A 235 -8.22 3.30 5.71
N LEU A 236 -8.98 4.32 6.11
CA LEU A 236 -9.93 5.00 5.22
C LEU A 236 -9.22 5.68 4.04
N VAL A 237 -8.13 6.41 4.34
CA VAL A 237 -7.33 7.11 3.34
C VAL A 237 -6.67 6.13 2.38
N ASP A 238 -5.96 5.13 2.91
CA ASP A 238 -5.19 4.16 2.14
C ASP A 238 -6.10 3.30 1.27
N THR A 239 -7.27 2.90 1.79
CA THR A 239 -8.28 2.23 0.96
C THR A 239 -8.69 3.11 -0.22
N GLN A 240 -8.94 4.41 -0.02
CA GLN A 240 -9.29 5.33 -1.11
C GLN A 240 -8.13 5.60 -2.07
N LEU A 241 -6.88 5.63 -1.59
CA LEU A 241 -5.70 5.70 -2.43
C LEU A 241 -5.58 4.47 -3.33
N ILE A 242 -5.80 3.27 -2.78
CA ILE A 242 -5.82 2.00 -3.53
C ILE A 242 -6.90 2.02 -4.62
N MET A 243 -8.08 2.54 -4.31
CA MET A 243 -9.18 2.52 -5.28
C MET A 243 -9.06 3.55 -6.40
N ARG A 244 -8.35 4.66 -6.18
CA ARG A 244 -8.45 5.84 -7.06
C ARG A 244 -7.11 6.42 -7.51
N HIS A 245 -6.09 6.44 -6.66
CA HIS A 245 -4.92 7.29 -6.87
C HIS A 245 -3.63 6.52 -7.18
N HIS A 246 -3.47 5.30 -6.68
CA HIS A 246 -2.27 4.51 -6.95
C HIS A 246 -2.09 4.24 -8.44
N HIS A 247 -0.84 4.05 -8.85
CA HIS A 247 -0.55 3.49 -10.16
C HIS A 247 -0.80 1.97 -10.15
N VAL A 248 -1.19 1.39 -11.29
CA VAL A 248 -1.50 -0.05 -11.41
C VAL A 248 -0.31 -0.97 -11.09
N GLU A 249 0.91 -0.44 -11.08
CA GLU A 249 2.16 -1.14 -10.74
C GLU A 249 2.65 -0.89 -9.31
N GLU A 250 1.83 -0.21 -8.48
CA GLU A 250 2.16 0.12 -7.08
C GLU A 250 1.55 -0.85 -6.08
N GLU A 251 1.20 -2.07 -6.49
CA GLU A 251 0.46 -3.00 -5.64
C GLU A 251 1.22 -3.35 -4.35
N ILE A 252 2.55 -3.42 -4.42
CA ILE A 252 3.40 -3.71 -3.26
C ILE A 252 3.42 -2.53 -2.28
N ALA A 253 3.51 -1.29 -2.78
CA ALA A 253 3.55 -0.11 -1.94
C ALA A 253 2.21 0.08 -1.22
N ALA A 254 1.11 -0.05 -1.96
CA ALA A 254 -0.25 -0.06 -1.44
C ALA A 254 -0.46 -1.11 -0.34
N ALA A 255 0.03 -2.35 -0.58
CA ALA A 255 -0.09 -3.42 0.40
C ALA A 255 0.73 -3.16 1.67
N ILE A 256 1.95 -2.62 1.55
CA ILE A 256 2.79 -2.29 2.72
C ILE A 256 2.11 -1.23 3.58
N SER A 257 1.59 -0.14 3.01
CA SER A 257 0.94 0.92 3.79
C SER A 257 -0.29 0.40 4.53
N LEU A 258 -1.19 -0.29 3.81
CA LEU A 258 -2.40 -0.86 4.41
C LEU A 258 -2.09 -1.95 5.46
N TYR A 259 -1.00 -2.72 5.26
CA TYR A 259 -0.51 -3.69 6.25
C TYR A 259 -0.06 -2.99 7.54
N LEU A 260 0.75 -1.93 7.42
CA LEU A 260 1.21 -1.16 8.58
C LEU A 260 0.05 -0.52 9.33
N ASP A 261 -0.97 -0.03 8.64
CA ASP A 261 -2.16 0.52 9.28
C ASP A 261 -2.90 -0.52 10.13
N ILE A 262 -3.11 -1.72 9.58
CA ILE A 262 -3.78 -2.82 10.28
C ILE A 262 -2.96 -3.28 11.48
N ILE A 263 -1.65 -3.45 11.32
CA ILE A 263 -0.75 -3.88 12.41
C ILE A 263 -0.73 -2.84 13.52
N ASN A 264 -0.64 -1.56 13.20
CA ASN A 264 -0.61 -0.52 14.21
C ASN A 264 -1.98 -0.34 14.90
N LEU A 265 -3.09 -0.47 14.16
CA LEU A 265 -4.43 -0.54 14.75
C LEU A 265 -4.55 -1.74 15.70
N PHE A 266 -4.04 -2.91 15.30
CA PHE A 266 -4.01 -4.10 16.16
C PHE A 266 -3.22 -3.86 17.44
N LEU A 267 -2.01 -3.29 17.36
CA LEU A 267 -1.20 -2.97 18.54
C LEU A 267 -1.88 -1.94 19.46
N ALA A 268 -2.58 -0.97 18.88
CA ALA A 268 -3.34 0.02 19.62
C ALA A 268 -4.51 -0.62 20.39
N ILE A 269 -5.30 -1.46 19.73
CA ILE A 269 -6.41 -2.20 20.35
C ILE A 269 -5.88 -3.17 21.42
N LEU A 270 -4.80 -3.89 21.13
CA LEU A 270 -4.15 -4.80 22.08
C LEU A 270 -3.76 -4.06 23.37
N ARG A 271 -3.19 -2.86 23.24
CA ARG A 271 -2.82 -2.00 24.37
C ARG A 271 -4.04 -1.57 25.18
N ILE A 272 -5.11 -1.13 24.51
CA ILE A 272 -6.38 -0.74 25.16
C ILE A 272 -6.94 -1.91 25.98
N LEU A 273 -7.07 -3.09 25.37
CA LEU A 273 -7.64 -4.27 26.03
C LEU A 273 -6.78 -4.74 27.22
N ASN A 274 -5.46 -4.64 27.10
CA ASN A 274 -4.56 -4.99 28.19
C ASN A 274 -4.64 -4.01 29.36
N SER A 275 -4.69 -2.70 29.10
CA SER A 275 -4.85 -1.68 30.14
C SER A 275 -6.17 -1.85 30.91
N GLN A 276 -7.25 -2.21 30.21
CA GLN A 276 -8.55 -2.47 30.85
C GLN A 276 -8.58 -3.72 31.73
N GLN A 277 -7.77 -4.75 31.44
CA GLN A 277 -7.70 -5.95 32.29
C GLN A 277 -6.80 -5.78 33.51
N ASN A 278 -5.89 -4.81 33.48
CA ASN A 278 -4.94 -4.55 34.57
C ASN A 278 -5.42 -3.46 35.56
N ASN A 279 -6.54 -2.80 35.25
CA ASN A 279 -7.27 -1.88 36.14
C ASN A 279 -8.43 -2.60 36.84
#